data_AF-A0A1M5Q8X3-F1
#
_entry.id   AF-A0A1M5Q8X3-F1
#
_cell.length_a   1.000
_cell.length_b   1.000
_cell.length_c   1.000
_cell.angle_alpha   90.00
_cell.angle_beta   90.00
_cell.angle_gamma   90.00
#
_symmetry.space_group_name_H-M   'P 1'
#
loop_
_entity.id
_entity.type
_entity.pdbx_description
1 polymer ?
#
loop_
_entity_poly.entity_id
_entity_poly.type
_entity_poly.pdbx_seq_one_letter_code
_entity_poly.pdbx_strand_id
1 'polypeptide(L)' 'MNRSGELAIYEVYYRDDGTVQGYSADPTFPGGDTIGALRENCHQYLASLEKPVLEYQDS' A
#
# COMPACT_ATOMS: atom_id res chain seq x y z
N MET A 1 -3.77 4.70 -2.96
CA MET A 1 -3.63 6.16 -2.75
C MET A 1 -3.71 6.83 -4.12
N ASN A 2 -4.27 8.04 -4.18
CA ASN A 2 -4.29 8.87 -5.39
C ASN A 2 -3.30 10.03 -5.22
N ARG A 3 -2.27 10.11 -6.07
CA ARG A 3 -1.30 11.23 -6.07
C ARG A 3 -1.34 11.89 -7.44
N SER A 4 -1.90 13.11 -7.51
CA SER A 4 -2.01 13.89 -8.75
C SER A 4 -2.72 13.16 -9.91
N GLY A 5 -3.66 12.26 -9.62
CA GLY A 5 -4.44 11.53 -10.62
C GLY A 5 -3.96 10.10 -10.92
N GLU A 6 -2.83 9.68 -10.35
CA GLU A 6 -2.33 8.31 -10.48
C GLU A 6 -2.64 7.49 -9.22
N LEU A 7 -3.24 6.31 -9.43
CA LEU A 7 -3.51 5.35 -8.37
C LEU A 7 -2.34 4.38 -8.24
N ALA A 8 -1.79 4.30 -7.03
CA ALA A 8 -0.77 3.32 -6.69
C ALA A 8 -0.96 2.78 -5.26
N ILE A 9 -0.35 1.63 -4.99
CA ILE A 9 -0.35 0.98 -3.68
C ILE A 9 0.90 1.42 -2.92
N TYR A 10 0.69 1.86 -1.68
CA TYR A 10 1.73 2.30 -0.77
C TYR A 10 1.63 1.49 0.52
N GLU A 11 2.74 1.31 1.21
CA GLU A 11 2.69 0.80 2.58
C GLU A 11 2.09 1.87 3.48
N VAL A 12 1.18 1.47 4.36
CA VAL A 12 0.52 2.37 5.31
C VAL A 12 0.85 1.90 6.71
N TYR A 13 1.47 2.78 7.50
CA TYR A 13 1.82 2.52 8.89
C TYR A 13 0.73 3.11 9.78
N TYR A 14 0.23 2.31 10.71
CA TYR A 14 -0.81 2.71 11.66
C TYR A 14 -0.22 2.79 13.06
N ARG A 15 -0.77 3.69 13.89
CA ARG A 15 -0.56 3.68 15.34
C ARG A 15 -1.37 2.55 15.98
N ASP A 16 -1.11 2.29 17.26
CA ASP A 16 -1.84 1.30 18.05
C ASP A 16 -3.35 1.58 18.15
N ASP A 17 -3.77 2.84 18.00
CA ASP A 17 -5.19 3.25 17.98
C ASP A 17 -5.86 3.10 16.60
N GLY A 18 -5.14 2.57 15.60
CA GLY A 18 -5.63 2.39 14.24
C GLY A 18 -5.61 3.65 13.38
N THR A 19 -5.10 4.78 13.87
CA THR A 19 -4.91 5.99 13.06
C THR A 19 -3.70 5.85 12.14
N VAL A 20 -3.78 6.42 10.93
CA VAL A 20 -2.64 6.44 10.00
C VAL A 20 -1.52 7.30 10.60
N GLN A 21 -0.35 6.69 10.76
CA GLN A 21 0.89 7.36 11.17
C GLN A 21 1.63 7.94 9.96
N GLY A 22 1.60 7.23 8.84
CA GLY A 22 2.27 7.63 7.61
C GLY A 22 2.21 6.54 6.54
N TYR A 23 2.96 6.75 5.46
CA TYR A 23 3.05 5.81 4.35
C TYR A 23 4.44 5.86 3.70
N SER A 24 4.75 4.88 2.86
CA SER A 24 6.02 4.84 2.12
C SER A 24 6.16 6.02 1.15
N ALA A 25 7.36 6.54 0.94
CA ALA A 25 7.57 7.64 -0.01
C ALA A 25 7.29 7.24 -1.47
N ASP A 26 7.60 6.00 -1.80
CA ASP A 26 7.43 5.40 -3.12
C ASP A 26 6.35 4.31 -3.11
N PRO A 27 5.69 4.06 -4.27
CA PRO A 27 4.81 2.91 -4.43
C PRO A 27 5.52 1.59 -4.14
N THR A 28 4.82 0.69 -3.47
CA THR A 28 5.28 -0.67 -3.25
C THR A 28 4.92 -1.55 -4.44
N PHE A 29 5.81 -2.49 -4.78
CA PHE A 29 5.55 -3.57 -5.72
C PHE A 29 5.73 -4.92 -5.01
N PRO A 30 5.00 -5.98 -5.43
CA PRO A 30 5.18 -7.29 -4.82
C PRO A 30 6.56 -7.86 -5.16
N GLY A 31 7.31 -8.29 -4.14
CA GLY A 31 8.63 -8.92 -4.26
C GLY A 31 8.78 -10.08 -3.29
N GLY A 32 9.86 -10.87 -3.37
CA GLY A 32 10.14 -11.92 -2.39
C GLY A 32 11.31 -12.82 -2.76
N ASP A 33 12.01 -13.33 -1.74
CA ASP A 33 13.24 -14.14 -1.92
C ASP A 33 12.97 -15.56 -2.43
N THR A 34 11.71 -16.00 -2.41
CA THR A 34 11.27 -17.28 -2.96
C THR A 34 10.00 -17.10 -3.78
N ILE A 35 9.71 -18.05 -4.67
CA ILE A 35 8.45 -18.06 -5.44
C ILE A 35 7.22 -18.11 -4.51
N GLY A 36 7.32 -18.80 -3.37
CA GLY A 36 6.25 -18.84 -2.37
C GLY A 36 5.99 -17.46 -1.76
N ALA A 37 7.05 -16.77 -1.33
CA ALA A 37 6.95 -15.42 -0.77
C ALA A 37 6.43 -14.41 -1.81
N LEU A 38 6.90 -14.49 -3.05
CA LEU A 38 6.41 -13.64 -4.14
C LEU A 38 4.91 -13.88 -4.41
N ARG A 39 4.46 -15.14 -4.42
CA ARG A 39 3.05 -15.46 -4.62
C ARG A 39 2.17 -14.88 -3.52
N GLU A 40 2.58 -15.03 -2.27
CA GLU A 40 1.87 -14.46 -1.11
C GLU A 40 1.78 -12.94 -1.22
N ASN A 41 2.88 -12.27 -1.55
CA ASN A 41 2.90 -10.81 -1.71
C ASN A 41 2.04 -10.35 -2.90
N CYS A 42 1.98 -11.11 -4.00
CA CYS A 42 1.03 -10.84 -5.08
C CYS A 42 -0.43 -10.95 -4.63
N HIS A 43 -0.78 -11.95 -3.80
CA HIS A 43 -2.13 -12.07 -3.25
C HIS A 43 -2.50 -10.89 -2.35
N GLN A 44 -1.59 -10.46 -1.48
CA GLN A 44 -1.79 -9.28 -0.63
C GLN A 44 -1.93 -8.00 -1.47
N TYR A 45 -1.11 -7.87 -2.52
CA TYR A 45 -1.17 -6.74 -3.44
C TYR A 45 -2.54 -6.66 -4.13
N LEU A 46 -3.07 -7.80 -4.62
CA LEU A 46 -4.41 -7.86 -5.20
C LEU A 46 -5.50 -7.53 -4.16
N ALA A 47 -5.42 -8.09 -2.96
CA ALA A 47 -6.38 -7.83 -1.89
C ALA A 47 -6.40 -6.34 -1.46
N SER A 48 -5.28 -5.62 -1.61
CA SER A 48 -5.23 -4.19 -1.30
C SER A 48 -6.09 -3.33 -2.22
N LEU A 49 -6.42 -3.81 -3.43
CA LEU A 49 -7.30 -3.11 -4.38
C LEU A 49 -8.76 -3.08 -3.91
N GLU A 50 -9.14 -3.94 -2.96
CA GLU A 50 -10.46 -3.96 -2.35
C GLU A 50 -10.59 -2.97 -1.18
N LYS A 51 -9.46 -2.37 -0.75
CA LYS A 51 -9.44 -1.40 0.34
C LYS A 51 -9.82 0.00 -0.15
N PRO A 52 -10.37 0.85 0.73
CA PRO A 52 -10.64 2.25 0.40
C PRO A 52 -9.39 2.98 -0.10
N VAL A 53 -9.56 3.84 -1.10
CA VAL A 53 -8.50 4.75 -1.55
C VAL A 53 -8.29 5.81 -0.47
N LEU A 54 -7.07 5.86 0.07
CA LEU A 54 -6.65 6.98 0.90
C LEU A 54 -6.37 8.19 0.00
N GLU A 55 -7.17 9.24 0.18
CA GLU A 55 -7.03 10.55 -0.45
C GLU A 55 -6.21 11.45 0.47
N TYR A 56 -5.10 12.00 -0.03
CA TYR A 56 -4.31 12.99 0.70
C TYR A 56 -4.10 14.21 -0.20
N GLN A 57 -4.47 15.38 0.31
CA GLN A 57 -4.14 16.66 -0.31
C GLN A 57 -2.75 17.08 0.19
N ASP A 58 -1.80 17.25 -0.74
CA ASP A 58 -0.54 17.92 -0.43
C ASP A 58 -0.88 19.29 0.20
N SER A 59 -0.46 19.47 1.45
CA SER A 59 -0.66 20.71 2.23
C SER A 59 0.40 21.75 1.89
#